data_AF-Q6PGP6-F1
#
_entry.id   AF-Q6PGP6-F1
#
_cell.length_a   1.000
_cell.length_b   1.000
_cell.length_c   1.000
_cell.angle_alpha   90.00
_cell.angle_beta   90.00
_cell.angle_gamma   90.00
#
_symmetry.space_group_name_H-M   'P 1'
#
loop_
_entity.id
_entity.type
_entity.pdbx_description
1 polymer ?
#
loop_
_entity_poly.entity_id
_entity_poly.type
_entity_poly.pdbx_seq_one_letter_code
_entity_poly.pdbx_strand_id
1 'polypeptide(L)'
;MEDRRAEKSCEQACESLKRQDYEMALKHCTEALLSLGQYSMADFTGPCPLEIERIKIESLLYRIASFLQLKNYVQADEDCRHVLGEGLAKGEDAFRAVLCCMQLKGKLQPVSTILAKSLTGESLNGMVTKDLTRLKTLLSETETATSNALSGYHVEDLDEGSCNGWHFRPPPRGITSSEEYTLCKRFLEQGICRYGAQCTSAHSQEELAEWQKRYASRLIKLKQQNENKQLSGSYMETLIEKWMNSLSPEKVLSECIEGVKVEHNPDLSVTVSTKKSHQTWTFALTCKPARMLYRVALLYDAHRPHFSIIAISAGDSTTQVSQEVPENCQEWIGGKMAQNGLDHYVYKVGIAFNTEIFGTFRQTIVFDFGLEPVLMQRVMIDAASTEDLEYLMHAKQQLVTTAKRWDSSSKTIIDFEPNETTDLEKSLLIRYQIPLSSKKKKKKKKKKKKKKKK
;
A
#
# COMPACT_ATOMS: atom_id res chain seq x y z
N MET A 1 -6.54 -12.13 41.10
CA MET A 1 -6.68 -13.57 40.75
C MET A 1 -7.92 -13.84 39.89
N GLU A 2 -8.95 -13.00 39.95
CA GLU A 2 -10.21 -13.16 39.18
C GLU A 2 -10.20 -12.46 37.81
N ASP A 3 -9.30 -11.49 37.58
CA ASP A 3 -9.12 -10.80 36.29
C ASP A 3 -8.74 -11.74 35.13
N ARG A 4 -8.03 -12.83 35.43
CA ARG A 4 -7.71 -13.88 34.43
C ARG A 4 -8.87 -14.83 34.16
N ARG A 5 -9.94 -14.81 34.96
CA ARG A 5 -11.07 -15.75 34.81
C ARG A 5 -11.92 -15.37 33.60
N ALA A 6 -12.30 -14.08 33.49
CA ALA A 6 -13.10 -13.60 32.37
C ALA A 6 -12.38 -13.73 31.02
N GLU A 7 -11.09 -13.36 30.96
CA GLU A 7 -10.29 -13.53 29.75
C GLU A 7 -10.16 -15.00 29.37
N LYS A 8 -9.82 -15.88 30.34
CA LYS A 8 -9.70 -17.32 30.10
C LYS A 8 -11.01 -17.93 29.60
N SER A 9 -12.15 -17.60 30.20
CA SER A 9 -13.46 -18.08 29.72
C SER A 9 -13.78 -17.55 28.32
N CYS A 10 -13.43 -16.30 28.00
CA CYS A 10 -13.57 -15.75 26.65
C CYS A 10 -12.70 -16.48 25.61
N GLU A 11 -11.46 -16.84 25.97
CA GLU A 11 -10.59 -17.62 25.10
C GLU A 11 -11.09 -19.06 24.90
N GLN A 12 -11.59 -19.69 25.96
CA GLN A 12 -12.23 -21.00 25.88
C GLN A 12 -13.47 -20.97 25.00
N ALA A 13 -14.27 -19.90 25.05
CA ALA A 13 -15.41 -19.72 24.14
C ALA A 13 -14.98 -19.67 22.67
N CYS A 14 -13.89 -18.96 22.36
CA CYS A 14 -13.33 -18.90 21.01
C CYS A 14 -12.86 -20.28 20.52
N GLU A 15 -12.21 -21.07 21.38
CA GLU A 15 -11.80 -22.44 21.06
C GLU A 15 -13.00 -23.37 20.83
N SER A 16 -14.01 -23.33 21.70
CA SER A 16 -15.24 -24.11 21.55
C SER A 16 -15.99 -23.76 20.26
N LEU A 17 -16.05 -22.47 19.92
CA LEU A 17 -16.65 -22.00 18.67
C LEU A 17 -15.90 -22.55 17.44
N LYS A 18 -14.56 -22.57 17.47
CA LYS A 18 -13.74 -23.17 16.40
C LYS A 18 -13.92 -24.68 16.28
N ARG A 19 -14.18 -25.38 17.39
CA ARG A 19 -14.50 -26.81 17.43
C ARG A 19 -15.97 -27.12 17.08
N GLN A 20 -16.77 -26.10 16.79
CA GLN A 20 -18.22 -26.21 16.51
C GLN A 20 -19.04 -26.75 17.70
N ASP A 21 -18.51 -26.59 18.93
CA ASP A 21 -19.22 -26.91 20.17
C ASP A 21 -19.93 -25.65 20.69
N TYR A 22 -21.08 -25.36 20.10
CA TYR A 22 -21.80 -24.10 20.31
C TYR A 22 -22.42 -23.99 21.70
N GLU A 23 -22.86 -25.10 22.30
CA GLU A 23 -23.40 -25.13 23.66
C GLU A 23 -22.31 -24.83 24.69
N MET A 24 -21.12 -25.43 24.54
CA MET A 24 -19.98 -25.13 25.40
C MET A 24 -19.48 -23.70 25.20
N ALA A 25 -19.48 -23.21 23.95
CA ALA A 25 -19.14 -21.82 23.66
C ALA A 25 -20.10 -20.84 24.37
N LEU A 26 -21.42 -21.10 24.36
CA LEU A 26 -22.40 -20.29 25.10
C LEU A 26 -22.13 -20.29 26.60
N LYS A 27 -21.80 -21.44 27.19
CA LYS A 27 -21.48 -21.57 28.60
C LYS A 27 -20.28 -20.71 28.98
N HIS A 28 -19.19 -20.80 28.20
CA HIS A 28 -17.99 -20.01 28.41
C HIS A 28 -18.21 -18.51 28.18
N CYS A 29 -19.01 -18.11 27.20
CA CYS A 29 -19.38 -16.70 27.00
C CYS A 29 -20.17 -16.15 28.20
N THR A 30 -21.11 -16.94 28.72
CA THR A 30 -21.93 -16.54 29.87
C THR A 30 -21.08 -16.42 31.14
N GLU A 31 -20.15 -17.36 31.36
CA GLU A 31 -19.20 -17.31 32.47
C GLU A 31 -18.28 -16.08 32.39
N ALA A 32 -17.79 -15.74 31.19
CA ALA A 32 -16.99 -14.54 30.96
C ALA A 32 -17.78 -13.27 31.28
N LEU A 33 -19.01 -13.14 30.76
CA LEU A 33 -19.86 -11.96 30.98
C LEU A 33 -20.31 -11.81 32.45
N LEU A 34 -20.62 -12.92 33.14
CA LEU A 34 -20.94 -12.89 34.57
C LEU A 34 -19.73 -12.46 35.41
N SER A 35 -18.54 -12.95 35.06
CA SER A 35 -17.29 -12.56 35.73
C SER A 35 -17.02 -11.06 35.56
N LEU A 36 -17.38 -10.46 34.42
CA LEU A 36 -17.27 -9.01 34.18
C LEU A 36 -18.33 -8.18 34.93
N GLY A 37 -19.50 -8.74 35.20
CA GLY A 37 -20.59 -8.05 35.92
C GLY A 37 -20.39 -7.93 37.44
N GLN A 38 -19.40 -8.62 38.01
CA GLN A 38 -19.08 -8.58 39.44
C GLN A 38 -18.16 -7.42 39.85
N TYR A 39 -17.69 -6.61 38.89
CA TYR A 39 -16.83 -5.44 39.16
C TYR A 39 -17.67 -4.20 39.50
N SER A 40 -17.57 -3.72 40.75
CA SER A 40 -18.07 -2.41 41.18
C SER A 40 -17.02 -1.33 40.93
N MET A 41 -17.44 -0.15 40.45
CA MET A 41 -16.60 1.02 40.08
C MET A 41 -15.78 1.64 41.24
N ALA A 42 -15.69 0.99 42.41
CA ALA A 42 -15.14 1.57 43.63
C ALA A 42 -13.68 1.18 43.95
N ASP A 43 -13.11 0.10 43.37
CA ASP A 43 -11.77 -0.36 43.74
C ASP A 43 -10.88 -0.62 42.51
N PHE A 44 -10.17 0.42 42.04
CA PHE A 44 -9.22 0.27 40.94
C PHE A 44 -7.87 -0.32 41.42
N THR A 45 -7.82 -1.64 41.50
CA THR A 45 -6.60 -2.46 41.28
C THR A 45 -6.88 -3.57 40.26
N GLY A 46 -7.69 -3.27 39.24
CA GLY A 46 -8.13 -4.20 38.18
C GLY A 46 -7.73 -3.75 36.76
N PRO A 47 -8.17 -4.48 35.70
CA PRO A 47 -7.73 -4.30 34.33
C PRO A 47 -8.03 -2.90 33.78
N CYS A 48 -7.26 -2.49 32.77
CA CYS A 48 -7.54 -1.25 32.04
C CYS A 48 -8.99 -1.28 31.50
N PRO A 49 -9.78 -0.19 31.59
CA PRO A 49 -11.18 -0.15 31.13
C PRO A 49 -11.39 -0.69 29.71
N LEU A 50 -10.39 -0.55 28.84
CA LEU A 50 -10.38 -1.04 27.46
C LEU A 50 -10.31 -2.58 27.35
N GLU A 51 -9.69 -3.26 28.30
CA GLU A 51 -9.55 -4.72 28.30
C GLU A 51 -10.84 -5.41 28.74
N ILE A 52 -11.53 -4.84 29.72
CA ILE A 52 -12.87 -5.26 30.14
C ILE A 52 -13.85 -5.12 28.97
N GLU A 53 -13.80 -3.99 28.27
CA GLU A 53 -14.64 -3.73 27.11
C GLU A 53 -14.34 -4.68 25.95
N ARG A 54 -13.07 -4.95 25.67
CA ARG A 54 -12.64 -5.96 24.69
C ARG A 54 -13.21 -7.34 25.01
N ILE A 55 -13.03 -7.84 26.23
CA ILE A 55 -13.51 -9.17 26.64
C ILE A 55 -15.04 -9.25 26.54
N LYS A 56 -15.74 -8.17 26.91
CA LYS A 56 -17.21 -8.08 26.78
C LYS A 56 -17.66 -8.20 25.33
N ILE A 57 -17.06 -7.42 24.43
CA ILE A 57 -17.40 -7.43 22.99
C ILE A 57 -17.06 -8.78 22.36
N GLU A 58 -15.87 -9.35 22.62
CA GLU A 58 -15.47 -10.67 22.12
C GLU A 58 -16.48 -11.75 22.56
N SER A 59 -16.83 -11.76 23.85
CA SER A 59 -17.76 -12.75 24.42
C SER A 59 -19.15 -12.64 23.80
N LEU A 60 -19.66 -11.43 23.58
CA LEU A 60 -20.96 -11.22 22.94
C LEU A 60 -20.94 -11.66 21.47
N LEU A 61 -19.88 -11.39 20.72
CA LEU A 61 -19.75 -11.82 19.32
C LEU A 61 -19.72 -13.35 19.18
N TYR A 62 -18.99 -14.04 20.07
CA TYR A 62 -19.01 -15.51 20.09
C TYR A 62 -20.38 -16.04 20.50
N ARG A 63 -21.07 -15.39 21.44
CA ARG A 63 -22.41 -15.78 21.88
C ARG A 63 -23.45 -15.63 20.76
N ILE A 64 -23.40 -14.54 20.01
CA ILE A 64 -24.22 -14.32 18.80
C ILE A 64 -23.98 -15.44 17.79
N ALA A 65 -22.72 -15.75 17.48
CA ALA A 65 -22.38 -16.82 16.52
C ALA A 65 -22.95 -18.17 16.97
N SER A 66 -22.80 -18.53 18.25
CA SER A 66 -23.35 -19.77 18.80
C SER A 66 -24.89 -19.80 18.76
N PHE A 67 -25.57 -18.71 19.11
CA PHE A 67 -27.03 -18.64 19.03
C PHE A 67 -27.55 -18.76 17.60
N LEU A 68 -26.86 -18.17 16.63
CA LEU A 68 -27.21 -18.33 15.21
C LEU A 68 -27.10 -19.78 14.75
N GLN A 69 -26.08 -20.51 15.20
CA GLN A 69 -25.92 -21.94 14.87
C GLN A 69 -26.95 -22.82 15.58
N LEU A 70 -27.34 -22.46 16.80
CA LEU A 70 -28.40 -23.12 17.56
C LEU A 70 -29.82 -22.67 17.17
N LYS A 71 -29.95 -21.84 16.12
CA LYS A 71 -31.23 -21.29 15.61
C LYS A 71 -32.02 -20.46 16.64
N ASN A 72 -31.33 -19.91 17.63
CA ASN A 72 -31.92 -19.05 18.66
C ASN A 72 -31.78 -17.57 18.26
N TYR A 73 -32.52 -17.18 17.24
CA TYR A 73 -32.35 -15.87 16.58
C TYR A 73 -32.75 -14.68 17.45
N VAL A 74 -33.70 -14.86 18.38
CA VAL A 74 -34.14 -13.78 19.29
C VAL A 74 -33.02 -13.37 20.23
N GLN A 75 -32.31 -14.35 20.81
CA GLN A 75 -31.19 -14.08 21.71
C GLN A 75 -29.97 -13.57 20.96
N ALA A 76 -29.73 -14.06 19.73
CA ALA A 76 -28.69 -13.52 18.85
C ALA A 76 -28.94 -12.04 18.50
N ASP A 77 -30.20 -11.66 18.24
CA ASP A 77 -30.55 -10.27 17.95
C ASP A 77 -30.42 -9.36 19.18
N GLU A 78 -30.89 -9.80 20.34
CA GLU A 78 -30.74 -9.05 21.59
C GLU A 78 -29.27 -8.76 21.88
N ASP A 79 -28.41 -9.77 21.76
CA ASP A 79 -26.96 -9.59 21.93
C ASP A 79 -26.37 -8.66 20.88
N CYS A 80 -26.84 -8.74 19.63
CA CYS A 80 -26.42 -7.85 18.56
C CYS A 80 -26.76 -6.39 18.86
N ARG A 81 -27.97 -6.12 19.38
CA ARG A 81 -28.39 -4.79 19.83
C ARG A 81 -27.55 -4.27 20.99
N HIS A 82 -27.15 -5.14 21.92
CA HIS A 82 -26.24 -4.74 23.00
C HIS A 82 -24.85 -4.38 22.46
N VAL A 83 -24.28 -5.18 21.57
CA VAL A 83 -22.96 -4.93 20.95
C VAL A 83 -22.96 -3.63 20.16
N LEU A 84 -23.97 -3.42 19.31
CA LEU A 84 -24.07 -2.21 18.48
C LEU A 84 -24.46 -1.00 19.33
N GLY A 85 -25.41 -1.13 20.25
CA GLY A 85 -25.89 -0.04 21.10
C GLY A 85 -24.83 0.48 22.07
N GLU A 86 -24.22 -0.40 22.87
CA GLU A 86 -23.18 0.01 23.81
C GLU A 86 -21.86 0.37 23.11
N GLY A 87 -21.50 -0.35 22.05
CA GLY A 87 -20.28 -0.13 21.27
C GLY A 87 -20.27 1.19 20.50
N LEU A 88 -21.44 1.68 20.04
CA LEU A 88 -21.56 2.98 19.39
C LEU A 88 -21.73 4.15 20.37
N ALA A 89 -22.31 3.91 21.56
CA ALA A 89 -22.50 4.95 22.56
C ALA A 89 -21.20 5.39 23.25
N LYS A 90 -20.19 4.51 23.33
CA LYS A 90 -18.87 4.80 23.93
C LYS A 90 -17.81 5.27 22.93
N GLY A 91 -18.20 5.45 21.66
CA GLY A 91 -17.35 5.88 20.56
C GLY A 91 -17.18 4.77 19.53
N GLU A 92 -17.57 5.05 18.27
CA GLU A 92 -17.47 4.12 17.13
C GLU A 92 -16.04 3.55 16.96
N ASP A 93 -15.03 4.32 17.40
CA ASP A 93 -13.61 3.97 17.33
C ASP A 93 -13.22 2.81 18.26
N ALA A 94 -13.82 2.68 19.45
CA ALA A 94 -13.46 1.62 20.41
C ALA A 94 -13.95 0.24 19.95
N PHE A 95 -15.19 0.17 19.46
CA PHE A 95 -15.75 -1.05 18.88
C PHE A 95 -14.95 -1.48 17.64
N ARG A 96 -14.65 -0.55 16.73
CA ARG A 96 -13.81 -0.84 15.55
C ARG A 96 -12.40 -1.31 15.93
N ALA A 97 -11.77 -0.71 16.95
CA ALA A 97 -10.46 -1.14 17.44
C ALA A 97 -10.47 -2.60 17.96
N VAL A 98 -11.53 -3.00 18.67
CA VAL A 98 -11.68 -4.38 19.15
C VAL A 98 -11.85 -5.35 17.97
N LEU A 99 -12.68 -5.01 16.98
CA LEU A 99 -12.86 -5.84 15.78
C LEU A 99 -11.53 -6.01 15.01
N CYS A 100 -10.75 -4.93 14.85
CA CYS A 100 -9.43 -4.98 14.23
C CYS A 100 -8.47 -5.89 15.02
N CYS A 101 -8.44 -5.80 16.34
CA CYS A 101 -7.63 -6.66 17.21
C CYS A 101 -8.03 -8.15 17.07
N MET A 102 -9.33 -8.43 17.03
CA MET A 102 -9.84 -9.79 16.79
C MET A 102 -9.44 -10.32 15.41
N GLN A 103 -9.50 -9.48 14.37
CA GLN A 103 -9.11 -9.86 13.01
C GLN A 103 -7.61 -10.18 12.92
N LEU A 104 -6.75 -9.33 13.49
CA LEU A 104 -5.30 -9.57 13.54
C LEU A 104 -4.94 -10.86 14.30
N LYS A 105 -5.71 -11.21 15.34
CA LYS A 105 -5.54 -12.45 16.11
C LYS A 105 -6.21 -13.67 15.46
N GLY A 106 -6.85 -13.53 14.29
CA GLY A 106 -7.60 -14.59 13.61
C GLY A 106 -8.81 -15.11 14.40
N LYS A 107 -9.31 -14.30 15.36
CA LYS A 107 -10.45 -14.62 16.22
C LYS A 107 -11.79 -14.19 15.62
N LEU A 108 -11.78 -13.27 14.63
CA LEU A 108 -13.00 -12.76 13.99
C LEU A 108 -13.58 -13.70 12.92
N GLN A 109 -12.72 -14.46 12.23
CA GLN A 109 -13.10 -15.33 11.10
C GLN A 109 -14.22 -16.34 11.40
N PRO A 110 -14.23 -17.07 12.54
CA PRO A 110 -15.31 -17.99 12.86
C PRO A 110 -16.67 -17.30 12.99
N VAL A 111 -16.69 -16.11 13.60
CA VAL A 111 -17.90 -15.30 13.80
C VAL A 111 -18.41 -14.77 12.45
N SER A 112 -17.54 -14.18 11.63
CA SER A 112 -17.89 -13.68 10.30
C SER A 112 -18.43 -14.78 9.39
N THR A 113 -17.79 -15.95 9.39
CA THR A 113 -18.22 -17.12 8.60
C THR A 113 -19.59 -17.62 9.03
N ILE A 114 -19.83 -17.76 10.33
CA ILE A 114 -21.12 -18.21 10.88
C ILE A 114 -22.22 -17.20 10.55
N LEU A 115 -21.97 -15.91 10.78
CA LEU A 115 -22.92 -14.84 10.52
C LEU A 115 -23.26 -14.75 9.03
N ALA A 116 -22.26 -14.84 8.14
CA ALA A 116 -22.46 -14.85 6.70
C ALA A 116 -23.32 -16.05 6.26
N LYS A 117 -22.99 -17.27 6.71
CA LYS A 117 -23.73 -18.50 6.38
C LYS A 117 -25.17 -18.45 6.86
N SER A 118 -25.38 -18.04 8.11
CA SER A 118 -26.72 -17.93 8.70
C SER A 118 -27.58 -16.93 7.93
N LEU A 119 -27.00 -15.82 7.46
CA LEU A 119 -27.72 -14.76 6.72
C LEU A 119 -27.90 -15.04 5.22
N THR A 120 -27.25 -16.06 4.64
CA THR A 120 -27.42 -16.45 3.22
C THR A 120 -28.27 -17.70 3.00
N GLY A 121 -28.61 -18.44 4.05
CA GLY A 121 -29.40 -19.68 3.95
C GLY A 121 -30.91 -19.45 4.00
N GLU A 122 -31.68 -20.42 3.49
CA GLU A 122 -33.16 -20.49 3.57
C GLU A 122 -33.69 -20.57 5.03
N SER A 123 -32.82 -20.58 6.06
CA SER A 123 -33.19 -20.86 7.45
C SER A 123 -33.70 -19.66 8.24
N LEU A 124 -33.77 -18.47 7.65
CA LEU A 124 -34.29 -17.26 8.28
C LEU A 124 -35.69 -16.99 7.72
N ASN A 125 -36.71 -17.56 8.37
CA ASN A 125 -38.14 -17.32 8.13
C ASN A 125 -38.53 -15.84 8.35
N GLY A 126 -38.00 -14.92 7.54
CA GLY A 126 -38.29 -13.49 7.61
C GLY A 126 -37.76 -12.76 8.86
N MET A 127 -37.06 -13.43 9.77
CA MET A 127 -36.53 -12.86 11.03
C MET A 127 -35.14 -12.22 10.90
N VAL A 128 -34.70 -11.84 9.70
CA VAL A 128 -33.42 -11.13 9.54
C VAL A 128 -33.57 -9.73 10.13
N THR A 129 -32.96 -9.50 11.28
CA THR A 129 -33.01 -8.18 11.90
C THR A 129 -32.02 -7.22 11.25
N LYS A 130 -32.39 -5.93 11.25
CA LYS A 130 -31.56 -4.84 10.76
C LYS A 130 -30.18 -4.83 11.44
N ASP A 131 -30.14 -5.21 12.71
CA ASP A 131 -28.94 -5.19 13.53
C ASP A 131 -27.96 -6.31 13.16
N LEU A 132 -28.44 -7.56 12.94
CA LEU A 132 -27.57 -8.65 12.45
C LEU A 132 -27.00 -8.36 11.06
N THR A 133 -27.79 -7.72 10.19
CA THR A 133 -27.32 -7.28 8.87
C THR A 133 -26.24 -6.21 8.99
N ARG A 134 -26.46 -5.22 9.86
CA ARG A 134 -25.50 -4.16 10.15
C ARG A 134 -24.20 -4.71 10.73
N LEU A 135 -24.28 -5.66 11.66
CA LEU A 135 -23.11 -6.34 12.22
C LEU A 135 -22.32 -7.07 11.13
N LYS A 136 -23.00 -7.79 10.22
CA LYS A 136 -22.34 -8.45 9.08
C LYS A 136 -21.57 -7.45 8.23
N THR A 137 -22.18 -6.32 7.89
CA THR A 137 -21.51 -5.27 7.12
C THR A 137 -20.26 -4.76 7.83
N LEU A 138 -20.34 -4.49 9.15
CA LEU A 138 -19.19 -4.02 9.94
C LEU A 138 -18.06 -5.06 10.03
N LEU A 139 -18.39 -6.35 10.16
CA LEU A 139 -17.38 -7.41 10.15
C LEU A 139 -16.68 -7.49 8.79
N SER A 140 -17.44 -7.45 7.69
CA SER A 140 -16.87 -7.44 6.33
C SER A 140 -16.05 -6.18 6.02
N GLU A 141 -16.49 -5.02 6.46
CA GLU A 141 -15.71 -3.77 6.42
C GLU A 141 -14.40 -3.90 7.20
N THR A 142 -14.42 -4.54 8.36
CA THR A 142 -13.21 -4.72 9.18
C THR A 142 -12.24 -5.70 8.53
N GLU A 143 -12.75 -6.80 7.96
CA GLU A 143 -11.94 -7.79 7.25
C GLU A 143 -11.28 -7.17 6.01
N THR A 144 -12.02 -6.37 5.24
CA THR A 144 -11.51 -5.64 4.07
C THR A 144 -10.57 -4.50 4.46
N ALA A 145 -10.89 -3.71 5.48
CA ALA A 145 -10.04 -2.62 5.98
C ALA A 145 -8.73 -3.14 6.56
N THR A 146 -8.71 -4.27 7.27
CA THR A 146 -7.48 -4.88 7.78
C THR A 146 -6.64 -5.49 6.65
N SER A 147 -7.30 -6.07 5.63
CA SER A 147 -6.62 -6.57 4.43
C SER A 147 -6.04 -5.44 3.58
N ASN A 148 -6.72 -4.29 3.54
CA ASN A 148 -6.28 -3.08 2.87
C ASN A 148 -5.23 -2.30 3.70
N ALA A 149 -5.26 -2.33 5.03
CA ALA A 149 -4.23 -1.76 5.90
C ALA A 149 -2.91 -2.56 5.85
N LEU A 150 -2.98 -3.85 5.50
CA LEU A 150 -1.81 -4.66 5.13
C LEU A 150 -1.25 -4.29 3.72
N SER A 151 -2.00 -3.48 2.96
CA SER A 151 -1.72 -3.11 1.55
C SER A 151 -1.55 -1.58 1.34
N GLY A 152 -1.91 -0.72 2.30
CA GLY A 152 -1.96 0.74 2.13
C GLY A 152 -1.55 1.53 3.38
N TYR A 153 -0.35 2.12 3.28
CA TYR A 153 0.37 3.12 4.09
C TYR A 153 -0.26 3.86 5.31
N HIS A 154 0.65 4.12 6.27
CA HIS A 154 0.77 5.30 7.17
C HIS A 154 0.03 5.29 8.52
N VAL A 155 0.75 5.00 9.61
CA VAL A 155 0.50 5.58 10.95
C VAL A 155 1.84 5.89 11.60
N GLU A 156 2.26 7.15 11.52
CA GLU A 156 3.02 7.76 12.61
C GLU A 156 2.03 8.01 13.77
N ASP A 157 2.52 7.85 15.00
CA ASP A 157 1.88 8.25 16.25
C ASP A 157 0.49 7.67 16.57
N LEU A 158 0.42 6.35 16.75
CA LEU A 158 -0.37 5.80 17.85
C LEU A 158 0.46 4.76 18.60
N ASP A 159 0.75 5.11 19.85
CA ASP A 159 1.43 4.35 20.86
C ASP A 159 0.78 2.96 21.02
N GLU A 160 1.41 1.93 20.44
CA GLU A 160 1.07 0.53 20.67
C GLU A 160 1.57 0.14 22.08
N GLY A 161 0.87 0.68 23.08
CA GLY A 161 0.99 0.29 24.47
C GLY A 161 0.41 -1.10 24.67
N SER A 162 1.30 -2.05 24.98
CA SER A 162 1.01 -3.36 25.56
C SER A 162 0.46 -4.45 24.63
N CYS A 163 1.38 -5.17 23.97
CA CYS A 163 1.52 -6.60 24.26
C CYS A 163 2.95 -7.08 23.94
N ASN A 164 3.55 -7.80 24.90
CA ASN A 164 4.79 -8.59 24.82
C ASN A 164 6.10 -7.93 25.33
N GLY A 165 6.32 -8.00 26.66
CA GLY A 165 7.63 -8.36 27.22
C GLY A 165 8.57 -7.24 27.67
N TRP A 166 8.13 -5.99 27.72
CA TRP A 166 8.96 -4.89 28.22
C TRP A 166 8.54 -4.46 29.62
N HIS A 167 9.51 -4.34 30.54
CA HIS A 167 9.28 -4.21 31.98
C HIS A 167 9.56 -2.80 32.52
N PHE A 168 10.22 -1.93 31.73
CA PHE A 168 10.59 -0.58 32.14
C PHE A 168 9.81 0.51 31.40
N ARG A 169 9.95 1.77 31.83
CA ARG A 169 9.29 2.90 31.15
C ARG A 169 9.80 3.03 29.71
N PRO A 170 9.01 3.62 28.79
CA PRO A 170 9.48 3.87 27.43
C PRO A 170 10.71 4.80 27.42
N PRO A 171 11.63 4.62 26.46
CA PRO A 171 12.76 5.51 26.29
C PRO A 171 12.32 6.94 25.91
N PRO A 172 13.09 7.98 26.26
CA PRO A 172 12.79 9.36 25.92
C PRO A 172 12.68 9.58 24.40
N ARG A 173 11.74 10.43 24.00
CA ARG A 173 11.53 10.81 22.60
C ARG A 173 12.69 11.72 22.12
N GLY A 174 13.01 11.66 20.83
CA GLY A 174 14.03 12.52 20.21
C GLY A 174 15.46 12.00 20.21
N ILE A 175 15.72 10.86 20.86
CA ILE A 175 17.04 10.21 20.85
C ILE A 175 17.23 9.47 19.53
N THR A 176 18.29 9.84 18.80
CA THR A 176 18.54 9.34 17.44
C THR A 176 19.59 8.23 17.40
N SER A 177 20.29 7.96 18.52
CA SER A 177 21.32 6.94 18.62
C SER A 177 21.21 6.11 19.91
N SER A 178 21.65 4.85 19.86
CA SER A 178 21.66 3.97 21.05
C SER A 178 22.70 4.39 22.11
N GLU A 179 23.71 5.18 21.73
CA GLU A 179 24.83 5.61 22.57
C GLU A 179 24.48 6.84 23.43
N GLU A 180 23.38 7.52 23.10
CA GLU A 180 22.90 8.72 23.80
C GLU A 180 22.11 8.38 25.09
N TYR A 181 21.67 7.13 25.25
CA TYR A 181 21.06 6.68 26.50
C TYR A 181 22.09 6.57 27.64
N THR A 182 21.81 7.23 28.76
CA THR A 182 22.71 7.29 29.92
C THR A 182 21.99 6.97 31.23
N LEU A 183 22.74 6.57 32.26
CA LEU A 183 22.20 6.31 33.60
C LEU A 183 21.99 7.60 34.40
N CYS A 184 20.91 7.65 35.17
CA CYS A 184 20.57 8.72 36.08
C CYS A 184 21.40 8.60 37.36
N LYS A 185 22.45 9.42 37.48
CA LYS A 185 23.35 9.42 38.65
C LYS A 185 22.62 9.60 39.98
N ARG A 186 21.66 10.52 40.05
CA ARG A 186 20.91 10.80 41.30
C ARG A 186 20.06 9.61 41.74
N PHE A 187 19.44 8.90 40.80
CA PHE A 187 18.65 7.72 41.16
C PHE A 187 19.55 6.58 41.65
N LEU A 188 20.71 6.38 41.02
CA LEU A 188 21.67 5.37 41.46
C LEU A 188 22.26 5.68 42.85
N GLU A 189 22.52 6.95 43.15
CA GLU A 189 23.12 7.38 44.42
C GLU A 189 22.12 7.49 45.57
N GLN A 190 20.88 7.91 45.29
CA GLN A 190 19.89 8.29 46.32
C GLN A 190 18.63 7.41 46.31
N GLY A 191 18.48 6.52 45.32
CA GLY A 191 17.27 5.73 45.10
C GLY A 191 16.05 6.53 44.64
N ILE A 192 16.18 7.85 44.50
CA ILE A 192 15.07 8.78 44.21
C ILE A 192 15.50 9.78 43.14
N CYS A 193 14.66 9.97 42.13
CA CYS A 193 14.84 10.98 41.08
C CYS A 193 13.67 11.96 41.09
N ARG A 194 13.97 13.26 41.17
CA ARG A 194 12.97 14.35 41.13
C ARG A 194 12.15 14.39 39.82
N TYR A 195 12.70 13.86 38.73
CA TYR A 195 12.06 13.84 37.42
C TYR A 195 11.22 12.56 37.19
N GLY A 196 11.31 11.56 38.08
CA GLY A 196 10.48 10.34 38.01
C GLY A 196 10.41 9.72 36.61
N ALA A 197 9.19 9.50 36.12
CA ALA A 197 8.92 8.93 34.81
C ALA A 197 9.35 9.83 33.62
N GLN A 198 9.55 11.12 33.84
CA GLN A 198 10.00 12.09 32.83
C GLN A 198 11.53 12.21 32.75
N CYS A 199 12.27 11.46 33.57
CA CYS A 199 13.71 11.46 33.53
C CYS A 199 14.24 10.93 32.19
N THR A 200 15.08 11.73 31.52
CA THR A 200 15.71 11.37 30.25
C THR A 200 16.86 10.36 30.38
N SER A 201 17.24 10.01 31.61
CA SER A 201 18.26 9.02 31.92
C SER A 201 17.65 7.80 32.61
N ALA A 202 18.18 6.61 32.35
CA ALA A 202 17.71 5.35 32.91
C ALA A 202 18.04 5.24 34.41
N HIS A 203 17.10 4.77 35.21
CA HIS A 203 17.17 4.59 36.65
C HIS A 203 17.81 3.26 37.07
N SER A 204 18.02 2.34 36.15
CA SER A 204 18.79 1.12 36.41
C SER A 204 19.54 0.64 35.16
N GLN A 205 20.47 -0.29 35.36
CA GLN A 205 21.22 -0.89 34.26
C GLN A 205 20.31 -1.74 33.35
N GLU A 206 19.32 -2.39 33.95
CA GLU A 206 18.31 -3.21 33.28
C GLU A 206 17.40 -2.33 32.42
N GLU A 207 17.00 -1.17 32.93
CA GLU A 207 16.22 -0.18 32.18
C GLU A 207 16.98 0.35 30.97
N LEU A 208 18.26 0.70 31.15
CA LEU A 208 19.10 1.16 30.06
C LEU A 208 19.25 0.09 28.97
N ALA A 209 19.51 -1.15 29.38
CA ALA A 209 19.63 -2.28 28.46
C ALA A 209 18.33 -2.53 27.70
N GLU A 210 17.17 -2.36 28.37
CA GLU A 210 15.87 -2.48 27.72
C GLU A 210 15.64 -1.37 26.68
N TRP A 211 15.96 -0.12 26.99
CA TRP A 211 15.86 1.00 26.04
C TRP A 211 16.71 0.77 24.79
N GLN A 212 17.95 0.31 24.97
CA GLN A 212 18.84 -0.04 23.87
C GLN A 212 18.30 -1.21 23.04
N LYS A 213 17.75 -2.24 23.70
CA LYS A 213 17.12 -3.39 23.04
C LYS A 213 15.88 -2.98 22.23
N ARG A 214 15.02 -2.10 22.79
CA ARG A 214 13.87 -1.53 22.06
C ARG A 214 14.32 -0.74 20.83
N TYR A 215 15.37 0.06 20.95
CA TYR A 215 15.95 0.81 19.82
C TYR A 215 16.48 -0.14 18.72
N ALA A 216 17.23 -1.18 19.10
CA ALA A 216 17.71 -2.19 18.15
C ALA A 216 16.55 -2.92 17.45
N SER A 217 15.50 -3.32 18.19
CA SER A 217 14.30 -3.92 17.61
C SER A 217 13.60 -2.98 16.62
N ARG A 218 13.54 -1.67 16.92
CA ARG A 218 12.98 -0.66 16.02
C ARG A 218 13.77 -0.57 14.71
N LEU A 219 15.11 -0.56 14.78
CA LEU A 219 15.97 -0.53 13.60
C LEU A 219 15.85 -1.80 12.75
N ILE A 220 15.76 -2.97 13.37
CA ILE A 220 15.57 -4.25 12.67
C ILE A 220 14.21 -4.26 11.96
N LYS A 221 13.14 -3.84 12.64
CA LYS A 221 11.79 -3.72 12.03
C LYS A 221 11.79 -2.72 10.87
N LEU A 222 12.43 -1.57 11.02
CA LEU A 222 12.54 -0.56 9.97
C LEU A 222 13.29 -1.09 8.75
N LYS A 223 14.38 -1.83 8.98
CA LYS A 223 15.15 -2.49 7.92
C LYS A 223 14.34 -3.59 7.23
N GLN A 224 13.68 -4.46 8.00
CA GLN A 224 12.81 -5.51 7.46
C GLN A 224 11.60 -4.95 6.71
N GLN A 225 11.02 -3.84 7.16
CA GLN A 225 9.93 -3.15 6.46
C GLN A 225 10.42 -2.54 5.14
N ASN A 226 11.64 -1.99 5.12
CA ASN A 226 12.24 -1.46 3.90
C ASN A 226 12.60 -2.58 2.90
N GLU A 227 13.10 -3.71 3.40
CA GLU A 227 13.40 -4.91 2.58
C GLU A 227 12.12 -5.59 2.08
N ASN A 228 11.06 -5.67 2.90
CA ASN A 228 9.75 -6.20 2.50
C ASN A 228 9.03 -5.28 1.50
N LYS A 229 9.14 -3.95 1.64
CA LYS A 229 8.64 -2.99 0.62
C LYS A 229 9.36 -3.15 -0.71
N GLN A 230 10.65 -3.47 -0.69
CA GLN A 230 11.41 -3.73 -1.92
C GLN A 230 11.00 -5.04 -2.63
N LEU A 231 10.40 -5.98 -1.89
CA LEU A 231 9.81 -7.23 -2.42
C LEU A 231 8.33 -7.09 -2.80
N SER A 232 7.65 -6.02 -2.36
CA SER A 232 6.22 -5.76 -2.56
C SER A 232 5.93 -4.50 -3.39
N GLY A 233 6.90 -4.01 -4.18
CA GLY A 233 6.65 -2.88 -5.07
C GLY A 233 5.64 -3.27 -6.15
N SER A 234 4.65 -2.42 -6.42
CA SER A 234 3.77 -2.64 -7.57
C SER A 234 4.61 -2.70 -8.86
N TYR A 235 4.15 -3.41 -9.89
CA TYR A 235 4.87 -3.50 -11.18
C TYR A 235 5.26 -2.10 -11.69
N MET A 236 4.35 -1.14 -11.56
CA MET A 236 4.54 0.26 -11.92
C MET A 236 5.65 0.93 -11.09
N GLU A 237 5.65 0.77 -9.77
CA GLU A 237 6.70 1.32 -8.89
C GLU A 237 8.07 0.76 -9.23
N THR A 238 8.15 -0.56 -9.46
CA THR A 238 9.40 -1.23 -9.83
C THR A 238 9.93 -0.72 -11.17
N LEU A 239 9.03 -0.54 -12.15
CA LEU A 239 9.39 -0.03 -13.47
C LEU A 239 9.84 1.43 -13.41
N ILE A 240 9.15 2.27 -12.63
CA ILE A 240 9.53 3.68 -12.40
C ILE A 240 10.86 3.78 -11.67
N GLU A 241 11.06 3.01 -10.60
CA GLU A 241 12.33 2.98 -9.85
C GLU A 241 13.48 2.54 -10.77
N LYS A 242 13.28 1.50 -11.57
CA LYS A 242 14.26 1.02 -12.54
C LYS A 242 14.59 2.09 -13.59
N TRP A 243 13.57 2.77 -14.11
CA TRP A 243 13.74 3.83 -15.10
C TRP A 243 14.49 5.03 -14.53
N MET A 244 14.10 5.52 -13.34
CA MET A 244 14.73 6.68 -12.68
C MET A 244 16.18 6.42 -12.27
N ASN A 245 16.51 5.18 -11.86
CA ASN A 245 17.84 4.82 -11.40
C ASN A 245 18.76 4.27 -12.51
N SER A 246 18.25 4.05 -13.73
CA SER A 246 19.03 3.56 -14.86
C SER A 246 19.97 4.63 -15.41
N LEU A 247 21.18 4.22 -15.79
CA LEU A 247 22.11 5.09 -16.54
C LEU A 247 21.74 5.22 -18.02
N SER A 248 20.77 4.41 -18.48
CA SER A 248 20.22 4.40 -19.83
C SER A 248 18.71 4.16 -19.74
N PRO A 249 17.91 5.18 -19.36
CA PRO A 249 16.46 5.05 -19.16
C PRO A 249 15.71 4.58 -20.41
N GLU A 250 16.22 4.91 -21.60
CA GLU A 250 15.70 4.46 -22.90
C GLU A 250 15.77 2.94 -23.11
N LYS A 251 16.62 2.24 -22.35
CA LYS A 251 16.69 0.77 -22.33
C LYS A 251 15.71 0.14 -21.36
N VAL A 252 15.02 0.94 -20.55
CA VAL A 252 13.97 0.50 -19.62
C VAL A 252 12.60 0.81 -20.21
N LEU A 253 12.37 2.05 -20.66
CA LEU A 253 11.15 2.50 -21.32
C LEU A 253 11.51 3.15 -22.66
N SER A 254 10.80 2.78 -23.72
CA SER A 254 11.02 3.33 -25.07
C SER A 254 9.70 3.63 -25.76
N GLU A 255 9.65 4.73 -26.53
CA GLU A 255 8.47 5.10 -27.33
C GLU A 255 8.26 4.18 -28.54
N CYS A 256 9.33 3.50 -28.98
CA CYS A 256 9.29 2.51 -30.05
C CYS A 256 10.16 1.29 -29.69
N ILE A 257 9.70 0.10 -30.05
CA ILE A 257 10.44 -1.14 -29.86
C ILE A 257 10.48 -1.93 -31.17
N GLU A 258 11.55 -2.69 -31.39
CA GLU A 258 11.73 -3.45 -32.62
C GLU A 258 10.60 -4.48 -32.77
N GLY A 259 9.99 -4.56 -33.95
CA GLY A 259 8.94 -5.53 -34.27
C GLY A 259 7.54 -5.18 -33.76
N VAL A 260 7.32 -3.97 -33.22
CA VAL A 260 5.98 -3.49 -32.85
C VAL A 260 5.70 -2.14 -33.49
N LYS A 261 4.68 -2.07 -34.35
CA LYS A 261 4.15 -0.83 -34.92
C LYS A 261 2.97 -0.35 -34.07
N VAL A 262 2.98 0.91 -33.68
CA VAL A 262 1.91 1.54 -32.89
C VAL A 262 1.15 2.52 -33.76
N GLU A 263 -0.17 2.40 -33.76
CA GLU A 263 -1.10 3.38 -34.32
C GLU A 263 -2.06 3.82 -33.22
N HIS A 264 -2.48 5.07 -33.21
CA HIS A 264 -3.40 5.59 -32.18
C HIS A 264 -4.43 6.52 -32.80
N ASN A 265 -5.63 6.54 -32.23
CA ASN A 265 -6.69 7.49 -32.56
C ASN A 265 -7.45 7.88 -31.29
N PRO A 266 -7.64 9.18 -30.98
CA PRO A 266 -7.14 10.36 -31.68
C PRO A 266 -5.63 10.60 -31.46
N ASP A 267 -5.15 11.80 -31.80
CA ASP A 267 -3.79 12.23 -31.50
C ASP A 267 -3.47 12.14 -30.00
N LEU A 268 -2.19 11.91 -29.67
CA LEU A 268 -1.73 11.76 -28.28
C LEU A 268 -1.90 13.03 -27.45
N SER A 269 -1.94 14.20 -28.08
CA SER A 269 -2.22 15.48 -27.43
C SER A 269 -3.57 16.00 -27.90
N VAL A 270 -4.51 16.10 -26.97
CA VAL A 270 -5.86 16.59 -27.23
C VAL A 270 -6.11 17.84 -26.38
N THR A 271 -6.95 18.75 -26.88
CA THR A 271 -7.38 19.92 -26.13
C THR A 271 -8.89 20.01 -26.14
N VAL A 272 -9.49 20.23 -24.97
CA VAL A 272 -10.94 20.29 -24.76
C VAL A 272 -11.32 21.57 -24.03
N SER A 273 -12.45 22.17 -24.43
CA SER A 273 -12.90 23.47 -23.90
C SER A 273 -13.91 23.34 -22.74
N THR A 274 -14.33 22.13 -22.40
CA THR A 274 -15.39 21.88 -21.40
C THR A 274 -14.82 21.29 -20.12
N LYS A 275 -15.33 21.77 -18.97
CA LYS A 275 -14.91 21.30 -17.63
C LYS A 275 -15.24 19.82 -17.40
N LYS A 276 -16.42 19.38 -17.85
CA LYS A 276 -16.80 17.98 -17.93
C LYS A 276 -16.40 17.46 -19.31
N SER A 277 -15.35 16.66 -19.37
CA SER A 277 -14.85 16.13 -20.63
C SER A 277 -14.54 14.65 -20.48
N HIS A 278 -14.99 13.88 -21.45
CA HIS A 278 -14.65 12.48 -21.61
C HIS A 278 -13.92 12.32 -22.94
N GLN A 279 -12.76 11.68 -22.91
CA GLN A 279 -11.97 11.40 -24.10
C GLN A 279 -11.50 9.95 -24.07
N THR A 280 -11.48 9.31 -25.22
CA THR A 280 -10.97 7.94 -25.34
C THR A 280 -9.90 7.88 -26.42
N TRP A 281 -8.82 7.15 -26.14
CA TRP A 281 -7.79 6.76 -27.11
C TRP A 281 -7.87 5.27 -27.39
N THR A 282 -7.71 4.90 -28.65
CA THR A 282 -7.51 3.51 -29.06
C THR A 282 -6.11 3.37 -29.63
N PHE A 283 -5.30 2.51 -29.01
CA PHE A 283 -3.97 2.12 -29.48
C PHE A 283 -4.05 0.78 -30.19
N ALA A 284 -3.66 0.74 -31.46
CA ALA A 284 -3.49 -0.48 -32.24
C ALA A 284 -2.00 -0.85 -32.32
N LEU A 285 -1.62 -1.96 -31.68
CA LEU A 285 -0.25 -2.48 -31.64
C LEU A 285 -0.14 -3.68 -32.59
N THR A 286 0.57 -3.52 -33.70
CA THR A 286 0.86 -4.60 -34.65
C THR A 286 2.25 -5.17 -34.39
N CYS A 287 2.30 -6.41 -33.94
CA CYS A 287 3.52 -7.13 -33.55
C CYS A 287 3.95 -8.10 -34.66
N LYS A 288 5.09 -7.83 -35.30
CA LYS A 288 5.73 -8.64 -36.35
C LYS A 288 7.22 -8.82 -36.03
N PRO A 289 7.68 -10.02 -35.63
CA PRO A 289 6.93 -11.27 -35.48
C PRO A 289 5.92 -11.21 -34.33
N ALA A 290 5.00 -12.19 -34.29
CA ALA A 290 4.02 -12.37 -33.21
C ALA A 290 4.67 -12.31 -31.82
N ARG A 291 4.15 -11.44 -30.94
CA ARG A 291 4.58 -11.28 -29.55
C ARG A 291 3.37 -11.17 -28.65
N MET A 292 3.47 -11.77 -27.46
CA MET A 292 2.40 -11.73 -26.48
C MET A 292 2.48 -10.48 -25.62
N LEU A 293 1.37 -9.74 -25.50
CA LEU A 293 1.23 -8.65 -24.55
C LEU A 293 0.88 -9.21 -23.17
N TYR A 294 1.81 -9.08 -22.22
CA TYR A 294 1.66 -9.60 -20.86
C TYR A 294 0.99 -8.59 -19.93
N ARG A 295 1.27 -7.29 -20.11
CA ARG A 295 0.70 -6.24 -19.24
C ARG A 295 0.42 -4.96 -19.99
N VAL A 296 -0.60 -4.25 -19.54
CA VAL A 296 -0.84 -2.84 -19.87
C VAL A 296 -1.02 -2.09 -18.56
N ALA A 297 -0.30 -1.00 -18.35
CA ALA A 297 -0.41 -0.23 -17.11
C ALA A 297 -0.33 1.28 -17.34
N LEU A 298 -0.93 2.04 -16.41
CA LEU A 298 -0.89 3.50 -16.37
C LEU A 298 0.09 3.96 -15.30
N LEU A 299 1.25 4.49 -15.70
CA LEU A 299 2.38 4.69 -14.78
C LEU A 299 2.19 5.79 -13.73
N TYR A 300 1.55 6.90 -14.08
CA TYR A 300 1.48 8.06 -13.18
C TYR A 300 0.25 8.04 -12.30
N ASP A 301 0.48 8.14 -11.00
CA ASP A 301 -0.57 8.15 -9.97
C ASP A 301 -1.26 9.52 -9.81
N ALA A 302 -0.57 10.61 -10.18
CA ALA A 302 -1.04 11.98 -9.94
C ALA A 302 -2.43 12.30 -10.50
N HIS A 303 -2.85 11.59 -11.57
CA HIS A 303 -4.16 11.75 -12.21
C HIS A 303 -4.90 10.43 -12.37
N ARG A 304 -4.59 9.44 -11.53
CA ARG A 304 -5.16 8.08 -11.58
C ARG A 304 -6.70 8.02 -11.63
N PRO A 305 -7.45 8.88 -10.90
CA PRO A 305 -8.91 8.87 -10.98
C PRO A 305 -9.46 9.26 -12.36
N HIS A 306 -8.65 9.96 -13.16
CA HIS A 306 -9.08 10.49 -14.45
C HIS A 306 -8.83 9.55 -15.61
N PHE A 307 -7.92 8.59 -15.51
CA PHE A 307 -7.60 7.68 -16.61
C PHE A 307 -7.98 6.25 -16.25
N SER A 308 -8.44 5.46 -17.23
CA SER A 308 -8.66 4.02 -17.03
C SER A 308 -8.48 3.24 -18.32
N ILE A 309 -8.07 1.99 -18.21
CA ILE A 309 -8.09 1.01 -19.28
C ILE A 309 -9.53 0.51 -19.38
N ILE A 310 -10.15 0.67 -20.54
CA ILE A 310 -11.58 0.34 -20.74
C ILE A 310 -11.81 -0.84 -21.68
N ALA A 311 -10.84 -1.16 -22.53
CA ALA A 311 -10.98 -2.25 -23.49
C ALA A 311 -9.61 -2.77 -23.90
N ILE A 312 -9.49 -4.09 -24.02
CA ILE A 312 -8.33 -4.73 -24.64
C ILE A 312 -8.86 -5.83 -25.55
N SER A 313 -8.44 -5.84 -26.80
CA SER A 313 -8.68 -6.95 -27.73
C SER A 313 -7.39 -7.43 -28.35
N ALA A 314 -7.33 -8.70 -28.71
CA ALA A 314 -6.17 -9.30 -29.35
C ALA A 314 -6.59 -10.32 -30.41
N GLY A 315 -5.76 -10.46 -31.43
CA GLY A 315 -5.94 -11.46 -32.47
C GLY A 315 -5.16 -11.06 -33.73
N ASP A 316 -5.70 -11.39 -34.89
CA ASP A 316 -5.17 -10.94 -36.18
C ASP A 316 -5.94 -9.71 -36.71
N SER A 317 -5.63 -9.27 -37.93
CA SER A 317 -6.28 -8.10 -38.53
C SER A 317 -7.78 -8.30 -38.82
N THR A 318 -8.23 -9.55 -38.93
CA THR A 318 -9.60 -9.97 -39.29
C THR A 318 -10.38 -10.55 -38.13
N THR A 319 -9.72 -11.15 -37.14
CA THR A 319 -10.32 -11.77 -35.95
C THR A 319 -9.76 -11.10 -34.69
N GLN A 320 -10.63 -10.41 -33.95
CA GLN A 320 -10.27 -9.73 -32.69
C GLN A 320 -11.10 -10.31 -31.55
N VAL A 321 -10.41 -10.79 -30.51
CA VAL A 321 -11.03 -11.37 -29.31
C VAL A 321 -10.90 -10.38 -28.16
N SER A 322 -12.04 -9.90 -27.65
CA SER A 322 -12.08 -9.03 -26.49
C SER A 322 -11.58 -9.77 -25.25
N GLN A 323 -10.76 -9.08 -24.46
CA GLN A 323 -10.27 -9.53 -23.17
C GLN A 323 -11.14 -8.93 -22.07
N GLU A 324 -11.22 -9.64 -20.95
CA GLU A 324 -11.87 -9.12 -19.75
C GLU A 324 -11.02 -7.98 -19.16
N VAL A 325 -11.66 -6.84 -18.93
CA VAL A 325 -11.04 -5.65 -18.34
C VAL A 325 -11.91 -5.22 -17.15
N PRO A 326 -11.37 -5.20 -15.92
CA PRO A 326 -12.10 -4.74 -14.74
C PRO A 326 -12.54 -3.27 -14.87
N GLU A 327 -13.58 -2.89 -14.13
CA GLU A 327 -13.95 -1.48 -14.01
C GLU A 327 -12.82 -0.66 -13.38
N ASN A 328 -12.59 0.56 -13.90
CA ASN A 328 -11.53 1.46 -13.47
C ASN A 328 -10.12 0.84 -13.49
N CYS A 329 -9.87 -0.10 -14.41
CA CYS A 329 -8.60 -0.81 -14.54
C CYS A 329 -7.42 0.14 -14.78
N GLN A 330 -6.36 -0.01 -13.98
CA GLN A 330 -5.10 0.74 -14.08
C GLN A 330 -3.93 -0.13 -14.50
N GLU A 331 -4.06 -1.43 -14.24
CA GLU A 331 -3.14 -2.48 -14.64
C GLU A 331 -3.96 -3.66 -15.13
N TRP A 332 -3.75 -4.02 -16.39
CA TRP A 332 -4.28 -5.23 -16.98
C TRP A 332 -3.17 -6.27 -17.12
N ILE A 333 -3.49 -7.51 -16.78
CA ILE A 333 -2.57 -8.65 -16.85
C ILE A 333 -3.13 -9.65 -17.86
N GLY A 334 -2.37 -9.89 -18.93
CA GLY A 334 -2.66 -10.83 -19.99
C GLY A 334 -2.11 -12.24 -19.76
N GLY A 335 -2.02 -13.02 -20.85
CA GLY A 335 -1.32 -14.31 -20.86
C GLY A 335 -2.19 -15.57 -20.95
N LYS A 336 -3.50 -15.45 -21.16
CA LYS A 336 -4.42 -16.61 -21.33
C LYS A 336 -4.68 -17.00 -22.79
N MET A 337 -3.83 -16.59 -23.73
CA MET A 337 -4.04 -16.86 -25.16
C MET A 337 -3.29 -18.11 -25.59
N ALA A 338 -3.96 -19.00 -26.31
CA ALA A 338 -3.29 -20.09 -27.02
C ALA A 338 -2.36 -19.49 -28.08
N GLN A 339 -1.13 -19.99 -28.16
CA GLN A 339 -0.24 -19.69 -29.29
C GLN A 339 -0.80 -20.39 -30.53
N ASN A 340 -1.77 -19.76 -31.16
CA ASN A 340 -2.15 -20.10 -32.53
C ASN A 340 -0.96 -19.63 -33.38
N GLY A 341 -0.45 -20.47 -34.29
CA GLY A 341 0.73 -20.21 -35.11
C GLY A 341 0.59 -19.03 -36.08
N LEU A 342 0.25 -17.85 -35.57
CA LEU A 342 0.09 -16.59 -36.26
C LEU A 342 1.47 -15.97 -36.46
N ASP A 343 1.72 -15.47 -37.68
CA ASP A 343 2.95 -14.74 -37.99
C ASP A 343 3.01 -13.36 -37.33
N HIS A 344 1.85 -12.83 -36.89
CA HIS A 344 1.72 -11.52 -36.26
C HIS A 344 0.55 -11.45 -35.28
N TYR A 345 0.63 -10.55 -34.30
CA TYR A 345 -0.47 -10.22 -33.39
C TYR A 345 -0.87 -8.75 -33.53
N VAL A 346 -2.16 -8.47 -33.50
CA VAL A 346 -2.71 -7.12 -33.42
C VAL A 346 -3.48 -6.97 -32.10
N TYR A 347 -3.03 -6.05 -31.26
CA TYR A 347 -3.73 -5.66 -30.04
C TYR A 347 -4.43 -4.32 -30.23
N LYS A 348 -5.67 -4.18 -29.76
CA LYS A 348 -6.32 -2.87 -29.62
C LYS A 348 -6.56 -2.58 -28.15
N VAL A 349 -6.07 -1.45 -27.67
CA VAL A 349 -6.17 -1.04 -26.27
C VAL A 349 -6.89 0.29 -26.19
N GLY A 350 -8.02 0.31 -25.49
CA GLY A 350 -8.82 1.50 -25.21
C GLY A 350 -8.47 2.11 -23.87
N ILE A 351 -8.13 3.40 -23.87
CA ILE A 351 -7.83 4.20 -22.68
C ILE A 351 -8.86 5.33 -22.60
N ALA A 352 -9.60 5.41 -21.51
CA ALA A 352 -10.51 6.51 -21.24
C ALA A 352 -9.85 7.56 -20.35
N PHE A 353 -10.29 8.80 -20.55
CA PHE A 353 -10.07 9.94 -19.69
C PHE A 353 -11.41 10.57 -19.31
N ASN A 354 -11.55 10.96 -18.06
CA ASN A 354 -12.72 11.66 -17.56
C ASN A 354 -12.31 12.69 -16.49
N THR A 355 -12.75 13.93 -16.64
CA THR A 355 -12.51 14.99 -15.66
C THR A 355 -13.72 15.88 -15.48
N GLU A 356 -13.79 16.50 -14.32
CA GLU A 356 -14.75 17.56 -13.97
C GLU A 356 -14.02 18.86 -13.59
N ILE A 357 -12.73 18.98 -13.92
CA ILE A 357 -11.93 20.18 -13.67
C ILE A 357 -11.09 20.53 -14.89
N PHE A 358 -10.79 21.83 -15.03
CA PHE A 358 -9.77 22.30 -15.95
C PHE A 358 -8.37 21.95 -15.44
N GLY A 359 -7.45 21.72 -16.36
CA GLY A 359 -6.06 21.36 -16.06
C GLY A 359 -5.39 20.66 -17.24
N THR A 360 -4.08 20.50 -17.13
CA THR A 360 -3.29 19.66 -18.04
C THR A 360 -3.06 18.31 -17.38
N PHE A 361 -3.55 17.26 -18.01
CA PHE A 361 -3.42 15.89 -17.51
C PHE A 361 -2.47 15.12 -18.41
N ARG A 362 -1.55 14.39 -17.79
CA ARG A 362 -0.56 13.58 -18.49
C ARG A 362 -0.60 12.16 -17.96
N GLN A 363 -0.57 11.19 -18.86
CA GLN A 363 -0.48 9.78 -18.49
C GLN A 363 0.50 9.06 -19.42
N THR A 364 1.29 8.15 -18.85
CA THR A 364 2.16 7.27 -19.62
C THR A 364 1.57 5.87 -19.57
N ILE A 365 1.14 5.37 -20.73
CA ILE A 365 0.66 4.01 -20.91
C ILE A 365 1.85 3.14 -21.26
N VAL A 366 2.04 2.04 -20.53
CA VAL A 366 3.06 1.03 -20.84
C VAL A 366 2.43 -0.24 -21.37
N PHE A 367 3.09 -0.85 -22.35
CA PHE A 367 2.73 -2.11 -22.99
C PHE A 367 3.90 -3.07 -22.85
N ASP A 368 3.75 -4.06 -21.98
CA ASP A 368 4.81 -4.99 -21.62
C ASP A 368 4.67 -6.29 -22.40
N PHE A 369 5.65 -6.56 -23.27
CA PHE A 369 5.77 -7.79 -24.04
C PHE A 369 6.73 -8.83 -23.39
N GLY A 370 7.12 -8.61 -22.13
CA GLY A 370 8.08 -9.43 -21.39
C GLY A 370 9.54 -9.18 -21.77
N LEU A 371 9.81 -8.10 -22.50
CA LEU A 371 11.13 -7.72 -23.01
C LEU A 371 11.43 -6.26 -22.67
N GLU A 372 12.72 -5.94 -22.52
CA GLU A 372 13.19 -4.57 -22.33
C GLU A 372 13.84 -4.02 -23.61
N PRO A 373 13.61 -2.75 -23.97
CA PRO A 373 12.77 -1.77 -23.25
C PRO A 373 11.27 -2.07 -23.34
N VAL A 374 10.53 -1.72 -22.29
CA VAL A 374 9.05 -1.77 -22.30
C VAL A 374 8.54 -0.63 -23.17
N LEU A 375 7.56 -0.92 -24.03
CA LEU A 375 6.96 0.07 -24.92
C LEU A 375 6.12 1.05 -24.10
N MET A 376 6.29 2.35 -24.32
CA MET A 376 5.47 3.39 -23.70
C MET A 376 4.85 4.32 -24.73
N GLN A 377 3.66 4.84 -24.43
CA GLN A 377 3.00 5.93 -25.15
C GLN A 377 2.52 6.98 -24.15
N ARG A 378 2.66 8.25 -24.51
CA ARG A 378 2.35 9.38 -23.60
C ARG A 378 1.17 10.15 -24.14
N VAL A 379 0.09 10.19 -23.37
CA VAL A 379 -1.08 11.02 -23.69
C VAL A 379 -1.07 12.28 -22.85
N MET A 380 -1.54 13.36 -23.45
CA MET A 380 -1.74 14.65 -22.82
C MET A 380 -3.11 15.18 -23.20
N ILE A 381 -3.86 15.65 -22.21
CA ILE A 381 -5.11 16.37 -22.43
C ILE A 381 -5.10 17.68 -21.67
N ASP A 382 -5.28 18.77 -22.40
CA ASP A 382 -5.47 20.11 -21.86
C ASP A 382 -6.98 20.37 -21.79
N ALA A 383 -7.55 20.44 -20.60
CA ALA A 383 -8.91 20.91 -20.37
C ALA A 383 -8.85 22.36 -19.90
N ALA A 384 -9.29 23.30 -20.73
CA ALA A 384 -9.22 24.73 -20.44
C ALA A 384 -10.53 25.43 -20.81
N SER A 385 -10.76 26.63 -20.28
CA SER A 385 -11.87 27.47 -20.75
C SER A 385 -11.63 27.90 -22.20
N THR A 386 -12.67 28.33 -22.91
CA THR A 386 -12.53 28.86 -24.29
C THR A 386 -11.58 30.05 -24.36
N GLU A 387 -11.60 30.91 -23.34
CA GLU A 387 -10.73 32.08 -23.24
C GLU A 387 -9.26 31.67 -23.04
N ASP A 388 -8.99 30.78 -22.08
CA ASP A 388 -7.64 30.27 -21.82
C ASP A 388 -7.09 29.44 -22.99
N LEU A 389 -7.98 28.79 -23.75
CA LEU A 389 -7.63 27.99 -24.92
C LEU A 389 -7.00 28.85 -26.02
N GLU A 390 -7.52 30.04 -26.28
CA GLU A 390 -6.96 30.97 -27.26
C GLU A 390 -5.53 31.39 -26.88
N TYR A 391 -5.31 31.71 -25.60
CA TYR A 391 -3.98 32.00 -25.08
C TYR A 391 -3.03 30.80 -25.21
N LEU A 392 -3.48 29.59 -24.87
CA LEU A 392 -2.69 28.36 -24.99
C LEU A 392 -2.33 28.06 -26.45
N MET A 393 -3.27 28.21 -27.39
CA MET A 393 -3.02 28.00 -28.82
C MET A 393 -2.00 29.01 -29.36
N HIS A 394 -2.15 30.28 -28.99
CA HIS A 394 -1.19 31.32 -29.36
C HIS A 394 0.22 31.04 -28.80
N ALA A 395 0.33 30.63 -27.53
CA ALA A 395 1.60 30.23 -26.93
C ALA A 395 2.22 29.00 -27.60
N LYS A 396 1.42 27.97 -27.91
CA LYS A 396 1.88 26.77 -28.64
C LYS A 396 2.41 27.13 -30.04
N GLN A 397 1.75 28.04 -30.76
CA GLN A 397 2.16 28.46 -32.10
C GLN A 397 3.50 29.22 -32.08
N GLN A 398 3.74 30.06 -31.06
CA GLN A 398 5.02 30.73 -30.86
C GLN A 398 6.17 29.74 -30.54
N LEU A 399 5.90 28.68 -29.78
CA LEU A 399 6.90 27.65 -29.46
C LEU A 399 7.25 26.75 -30.65
N VAL A 400 6.26 26.37 -31.47
CA VAL A 400 6.48 25.54 -32.67
C VAL A 400 7.29 26.29 -33.73
N THR A 401 7.12 27.60 -33.84
CA THR A 401 7.88 28.44 -34.79
C THR A 401 9.34 28.65 -34.38
N THR A 402 9.69 28.50 -33.10
CA THR A 402 11.08 28.64 -32.61
C THR A 402 11.86 27.32 -32.56
N ALA A 403 11.20 26.16 -32.59
CA ALA A 403 11.84 24.86 -32.34
C ALA A 403 11.66 23.86 -33.50
N LYS A 404 12.45 24.00 -34.57
CA LYS A 404 12.76 22.83 -35.41
C LYS A 404 13.65 21.89 -34.59
N ARG A 405 13.06 20.87 -33.98
CA ARG A 405 13.81 19.81 -33.29
C ARG A 405 14.69 19.06 -34.29
N TRP A 406 15.93 18.78 -33.90
CA TRP A 406 16.84 17.98 -34.72
C TRP A 406 16.28 16.55 -34.89
N ASP A 407 16.13 16.14 -36.14
CA ASP A 407 15.81 14.79 -36.57
C ASP A 407 17.01 14.14 -37.27
N SER A 408 16.88 12.88 -37.70
CA SER A 408 17.93 12.14 -38.41
C SER A 408 18.31 12.76 -39.77
N SER A 409 17.47 13.63 -40.34
CA SER A 409 17.69 14.34 -41.60
C SER A 409 18.23 15.76 -41.42
N SER A 410 18.23 16.31 -40.20
CA SER A 410 18.58 17.70 -39.88
C SER A 410 19.73 17.83 -38.89
N LYS A 411 20.56 16.79 -38.75
CA LYS A 411 21.79 16.83 -37.95
C LYS A 411 23.00 16.32 -38.74
N THR A 412 24.10 17.05 -38.64
CA THR A 412 25.44 16.59 -39.03
C THR A 412 26.26 16.48 -37.75
N ILE A 413 26.64 15.26 -37.39
CA ILE A 413 27.49 15.01 -36.22
C ILE A 413 28.93 15.24 -36.68
N ILE A 414 29.60 16.21 -36.07
CA ILE A 414 31.02 16.47 -36.30
C ILE A 414 31.77 15.85 -35.12
N ASP A 415 32.63 14.88 -35.41
CA ASP A 415 33.48 14.29 -34.39
C ASP A 415 34.45 15.35 -33.88
N PHE A 416 34.48 15.51 -32.55
CA PHE A 416 35.39 16.44 -31.90
C PHE A 416 36.81 15.85 -31.90
N GLU A 417 37.66 16.39 -32.76
CA GLU A 417 39.11 16.22 -32.64
C GLU A 417 39.68 17.44 -31.91
N PRO A 418 40.25 17.28 -30.71
CA PRO A 418 40.88 18.40 -30.03
C PRO A 418 42.10 18.85 -30.83
N ASN A 419 42.10 20.11 -31.28
CA ASN A 419 43.30 20.76 -31.79
C ASN A 419 44.41 20.70 -30.74
N GLU A 420 45.68 20.72 -31.19
CA GLU A 420 46.86 20.58 -30.34
C GLU A 420 46.70 21.34 -29.02
N THR A 421 46.61 20.58 -27.92
CA THR A 421 46.29 21.13 -26.60
C THR A 421 47.31 22.21 -26.24
N THR A 422 46.83 23.44 -26.10
CA THR A 422 47.65 24.56 -25.61
C THR A 422 48.10 24.25 -24.18
N ASP A 423 49.24 24.80 -23.76
CA ASP A 423 49.76 24.54 -22.40
C ASP A 423 48.80 25.02 -21.30
N LEU A 424 47.95 26.01 -21.62
CA LEU A 424 46.85 26.44 -20.77
C LEU A 424 45.80 25.34 -20.59
N GLU A 425 45.37 24.67 -21.66
CA GLU A 425 44.41 23.55 -21.57
C GLU A 425 44.99 22.36 -20.82
N LYS A 426 46.28 22.05 -21.00
CA LYS A 426 46.97 21.04 -20.19
C LYS A 426 46.94 21.39 -18.70
N SER A 427 47.21 22.66 -18.36
CA SER A 427 47.18 23.14 -16.98
C SER A 427 45.78 23.04 -16.36
N LEU A 428 44.74 23.32 -17.15
CA LEU A 428 43.35 23.22 -16.73
C LEU A 428 42.91 21.76 -16.54
N LEU A 429 43.30 20.85 -17.43
CA LEU A 429 43.01 19.42 -17.30
C LEU A 429 43.73 18.77 -16.10
N ILE A 430 44.90 19.27 -15.71
CA ILE A 430 45.59 18.87 -14.48
C ILE A 430 44.84 19.36 -13.24
N ARG A 431 44.40 20.63 -13.26
CA ARG A 431 43.72 21.28 -12.12
C ARG A 431 42.28 20.79 -11.94
N TYR A 432 41.57 20.54 -13.04
CA TYR A 432 40.18 20.09 -13.08
C TYR A 432 40.09 18.69 -13.68
N GLN A 433 40.49 17.70 -12.87
CA GLN A 433 40.37 16.30 -13.28
C GLN A 433 38.89 15.91 -13.42
N ILE A 434 38.55 15.29 -14.55
CA ILE A 434 37.22 14.71 -14.79
C ILE A 434 36.86 13.82 -13.58
N PRO A 435 35.72 14.07 -12.91
CA PRO A 435 35.31 13.29 -11.76
C PRO A 435 35.30 11.80 -12.12
N LEU A 436 36.19 11.04 -11.47
CA LEU A 436 36.29 9.60 -11.72
C LEU A 436 34.92 8.97 -11.46
N SER A 437 34.32 8.38 -12.50
CA SER A 437 33.10 7.59 -12.38
C SER A 437 33.22 6.60 -11.22
N SER A 438 32.12 6.38 -10.49
CA SER A 438 32.07 5.69 -9.19
C SER A 438 32.84 4.35 -9.13
N LYS A 439 32.96 3.66 -10.27
CA LYS A 439 33.76 2.42 -10.43
C LYS A 439 35.28 2.63 -10.24
N LYS A 440 35.86 3.76 -10.66
CA LYS A 440 37.30 4.04 -10.49
C LYS A 440 37.68 4.46 -9.06
N LYS A 441 36.76 5.09 -8.29
CA LYS A 441 36.96 5.41 -6.85
C LYS A 441 37.13 4.13 -5.99
N LYS A 442 36.39 3.05 -6.28
CA LYS A 442 36.49 1.76 -5.55
C LYS A 442 37.85 1.07 -5.75
N LYS A 443 38.44 1.11 -6.95
CA LYS A 443 39.78 0.53 -7.23
C LYS A 443 40.92 1.29 -6.51
N LYS A 444 40.88 2.64 -6.45
CA LYS A 444 41.87 3.44 -5.71
C LYS A 444 41.82 3.18 -4.18
N LYS A 445 40.62 3.05 -3.58
CA LYS A 445 40.48 2.67 -2.15
C LYS A 445 41.03 1.27 -1.86
N LYS A 446 40.80 0.27 -2.72
CA LYS A 446 41.37 -1.08 -2.59
C LYS A 446 42.91 -1.09 -2.71
N LYS A 447 43.50 -0.30 -3.62
CA LYS A 447 44.97 -0.16 -3.72
C LYS A 447 45.59 0.55 -2.50
N LYS A 448 44.95 1.60 -1.96
CA LYS A 448 45.40 2.25 -0.70
C LYS A 448 45.30 1.32 0.52
N LYS A 449 44.28 0.46 0.62
CA LYS A 449 44.18 -0.56 1.68
C LYS A 449 45.24 -1.67 1.55
N LYS A 450 45.63 -2.08 0.33
CA LYS A 450 46.72 -3.05 0.12
C LYS A 450 48.11 -2.49 0.42
N LYS A 451 48.36 -1.19 0.19
CA LYS A 451 49.63 -0.52 0.53
C LYS A 451 49.78 -0.16 2.03
N LYS A 452 48.71 -0.26 2.83
CA LYS A 452 48.77 -0.13 4.30
C LYS A 452 48.85 -1.50 5.02
N LYS A 453 48.86 -2.59 4.27
CA LYS A 453 48.93 -3.99 4.75
C LYS A 453 50.20 -4.71 4.31
N LYS A 454 51.07 -4.04 3.56
CA LYS A 454 52.49 -4.32 3.38
C LYS A 454 53.22 -3.15 4.00
#